data_AF-A0A5R8Y4Q3-F1
#
_entry.id   AF-A0A5R8Y4Q3-F1
#
_cell.length_a   1.000
_cell.length_b   1.000
_cell.length_c   1.000
_cell.angle_alpha   90.00
_cell.angle_beta   90.00
_cell.angle_gamma   90.00
#
_symmetry.space_group_name_H-M   'P 1'
#
loop_
_entity.id
_entity.type
_entity.pdbx_description
1 polymer ?
#
loop_
_entity_poly.entity_id
_entity_poly.type
_entity_poly.pdbx_seq_one_letter_code
_entity_poly.pdbx_strand_id
1 'polypeptide(L)'
;MSANITSNDIIKYVSRVLNVDITNSLVMQDMIEDLTSIHDLGLFRFFIKENFNESKYQYLTGYQKFLALVKDFKKQNAPRLNSQQKSKVEDYSERLFKKTVDVFDWVNWEIQIGKDLYCKEISKRLFDEFGNEPKDLKVLEMIGKRPELVRLVRYHKEVLREKIQKIVFKLTLEKEYPQLTHKSKEQLVLERLGA
;
A
#
# COMPACT_ATOMS: atom_id res chain seq x y z
N MET A 1 -21.84 27.09 -2.90
CA MET A 1 -20.68 27.01 -3.79
C MET A 1 -19.43 26.93 -2.92
N SER A 2 -18.84 25.75 -2.75
CA SER A 2 -17.57 25.59 -2.03
C SER A 2 -16.44 26.01 -2.97
N ALA A 3 -15.66 27.03 -2.58
CA ALA A 3 -14.46 27.41 -3.32
C ALA A 3 -13.51 26.21 -3.41
N ASN A 4 -13.07 25.85 -4.62
CA ASN A 4 -12.06 24.81 -4.81
C ASN A 4 -10.73 25.32 -4.23
N ILE A 5 -10.34 24.78 -3.07
CA ILE A 5 -9.07 25.10 -2.41
C ILE A 5 -7.95 24.43 -3.19
N THR A 6 -6.95 25.20 -3.64
CA THR A 6 -5.79 24.67 -4.35
C THR A 6 -4.58 24.49 -3.42
N SER A 7 -3.57 23.71 -3.84
CA SER A 7 -2.32 23.57 -3.08
C SER A 7 -1.63 24.92 -2.83
N ASN A 8 -1.71 25.84 -3.80
CA ASN A 8 -1.17 27.21 -3.65
C ASN A 8 -1.90 28.01 -2.57
N ASP A 9 -3.21 27.82 -2.40
CA ASP A 9 -3.97 28.48 -1.34
C ASP A 9 -3.58 27.94 0.03
N ILE A 10 -3.34 26.63 0.14
CA ILE A 10 -2.84 26.00 1.36
C ILE A 10 -1.43 26.48 1.69
N ILE A 11 -0.52 26.58 0.71
CA ILE A 11 0.84 27.07 0.94
C ILE A 11 0.83 28.51 1.44
N LYS A 12 0.00 29.38 0.85
CA LYS A 12 -0.18 30.77 1.31
C LYS A 12 -0.78 30.83 2.72
N TYR A 13 -1.65 29.90 3.07
CA TYR A 13 -2.19 29.80 4.42
C TYR A 13 -1.11 29.33 5.41
N VAL A 14 -0.39 28.27 5.08
CA VAL A 14 0.70 27.69 5.88
C VAL A 14 1.83 28.70 6.09
N SER A 15 2.23 29.44 5.06
CA SER A 15 3.29 30.44 5.15
C SER A 15 2.96 31.53 6.18
N ARG A 16 1.69 31.96 6.23
CA ARG A 16 1.22 32.93 7.22
C ARG A 16 1.11 32.34 8.61
N VAL A 17 0.61 31.12 8.76
CA VAL A 17 0.35 30.50 10.07
C VAL A 17 1.62 29.97 10.72
N LEU A 18 2.50 29.35 9.93
CA LEU A 18 3.72 28.72 10.40
C LEU A 18 4.97 29.59 10.18
N ASN A 19 4.82 30.79 9.62
CA ASN A 19 5.91 31.71 9.30
C ASN A 19 6.98 31.07 8.41
N VAL A 20 6.55 30.48 7.29
CA VAL A 20 7.43 29.85 6.29
C VAL A 20 7.74 30.86 5.20
N ASP A 21 9.02 31.03 4.88
CA ASP A 21 9.44 31.80 3.73
C ASP A 21 9.17 31.02 2.43
N ILE A 22 8.20 31.50 1.66
CA ILE A 22 7.80 30.94 0.37
C ILE A 22 8.31 31.76 -0.82
N THR A 23 9.21 32.73 -0.59
CA THR A 23 9.89 33.47 -1.67
C THR A 23 10.95 32.61 -2.36
N ASN A 24 11.47 31.60 -1.66
CA ASN A 24 12.31 30.57 -2.23
C ASN A 24 11.47 29.57 -3.05
N SER A 25 11.68 29.55 -4.36
CA SER A 25 10.95 28.68 -5.29
C SER A 25 11.14 27.19 -5.03
N LEU A 26 12.29 26.77 -4.48
CA LEU A 26 12.56 25.37 -4.17
C LEU A 26 11.71 24.90 -2.99
N VAL A 27 11.66 25.71 -1.92
CA VAL A 27 10.80 25.42 -0.75
C VAL A 27 9.33 25.36 -1.17
N MET A 28 8.90 26.25 -2.05
CA MET A 28 7.54 26.24 -2.57
C MET A 28 7.25 24.97 -3.38
N GLN A 29 8.17 24.53 -4.25
CA GLN A 29 8.02 23.30 -5.03
C GLN A 29 7.94 22.06 -4.12
N ASP A 30 8.84 21.94 -3.14
CA ASP A 30 8.82 20.83 -2.18
C ASP A 30 7.49 20.76 -1.43
N MET A 31 6.97 21.91 -0.98
CA MET A 31 5.65 21.96 -0.32
C MET A 31 4.51 21.58 -1.26
N ILE A 32 4.55 21.96 -2.53
CA ILE A 32 3.55 21.55 -3.52
C ILE A 32 3.57 20.04 -3.70
N GLU A 33 4.76 19.45 -3.87
CA GLU A 33 4.95 18.01 -4.00
C GLU A 33 4.37 17.27 -2.79
N ASP A 34 4.67 17.73 -1.58
CA ASP A 34 4.13 17.15 -0.35
C ASP A 34 2.60 17.20 -0.29
N LEU A 35 2.00 18.30 -0.77
CA LEU A 35 0.55 18.49 -0.82
C LEU A 35 -0.13 17.70 -1.94
N THR A 36 0.56 17.35 -3.03
CA THR A 36 -0.05 16.56 -4.12
C THR A 36 -0.55 15.19 -3.65
N SER A 37 0.08 14.66 -2.61
CA SER A 37 -0.30 13.40 -1.97
C SER A 37 -1.41 13.54 -0.93
N ILE A 38 -1.92 14.75 -0.68
CA ILE A 38 -3.05 15.02 0.22
C ILE A 38 -4.33 15.16 -0.61
N HIS A 39 -5.27 14.24 -0.42
CA HIS A 39 -6.51 14.20 -1.19
C HIS A 39 -7.49 15.34 -0.83
N ASP A 40 -7.67 15.62 0.46
CA ASP A 40 -8.58 16.65 0.94
C ASP A 40 -7.80 17.80 1.60
N LEU A 41 -7.49 18.80 0.78
CA LEU A 41 -6.82 20.02 1.21
C LEU A 41 -7.67 20.85 2.18
N GLY A 42 -9.00 20.75 2.08
CA GLY A 42 -9.92 21.41 3.01
C GLY A 42 -9.82 20.81 4.41
N LEU A 43 -9.87 19.49 4.50
CA LEU A 43 -9.67 18.75 5.75
C LEU A 43 -8.27 18.99 6.33
N PHE A 44 -7.25 19.04 5.47
CA PHE A 44 -5.88 19.33 5.89
C PHE A 44 -5.74 20.73 6.50
N ARG A 45 -6.39 21.75 5.92
CA ARG A 45 -6.45 23.09 6.51
C ARG A 45 -7.04 23.08 7.91
N PHE A 46 -8.16 22.37 8.12
CA PHE A 46 -8.77 22.26 9.45
C PHE A 46 -7.83 21.55 10.44
N PHE A 47 -7.19 20.47 9.99
CA PHE A 47 -6.21 19.76 10.80
C PHE A 47 -5.05 20.66 11.24
N ILE A 48 -4.45 21.45 10.33
CA ILE A 48 -3.40 22.40 10.68
C ILE A 48 -3.91 23.35 11.77
N LYS A 49 -5.09 23.96 11.58
CA LYS A 49 -5.67 24.92 12.53
C LYS A 49 -5.82 24.33 13.94
N GLU A 50 -6.21 23.08 14.05
CA GLU A 50 -6.44 22.41 15.34
C GLU A 50 -5.15 21.91 16.00
N ASN A 51 -4.15 21.51 15.21
CA ASN A 51 -3.01 20.75 15.72
C ASN A 51 -1.69 21.53 15.74
N PHE A 52 -1.54 22.65 15.01
CA PHE A 52 -0.23 23.31 14.85
C PHE A 52 0.43 23.81 16.16
N ASN A 53 -0.36 24.02 17.21
CA ASN A 53 0.09 24.46 18.53
C ASN A 53 0.37 23.31 19.52
N GLU A 54 0.21 22.05 19.10
CA GLU A 54 0.54 20.91 19.98
C GLU A 54 2.02 20.93 20.38
N SER A 55 2.31 20.51 21.62
CA SER A 55 3.65 20.57 22.22
C SER A 55 4.72 19.87 21.37
N LYS A 56 4.36 18.79 20.67
CA LYS A 56 5.26 18.07 19.75
C LYS A 56 5.78 18.90 18.57
N TYR A 57 5.12 20.01 18.23
CA TYR A 57 5.54 20.91 17.15
C TYR A 57 6.19 22.19 17.68
N GLN A 58 6.24 22.41 18.99
CA GLN A 58 6.62 23.69 19.58
C GLN A 58 8.03 24.14 19.19
N TYR A 59 8.97 23.19 19.10
CA TYR A 59 10.39 23.44 18.83
C TYR A 59 10.80 23.30 17.36
N LEU A 60 9.85 23.04 16.46
CA LEU A 60 10.13 22.91 15.04
C LEU A 60 10.09 24.27 14.33
N THR A 61 10.93 24.47 13.32
CA THR A 61 10.80 25.63 12.41
C THR A 61 9.53 25.54 11.58
N GLY A 62 9.08 26.65 10.98
CA GLY A 62 7.83 26.67 10.21
C GLY A 62 7.72 25.57 9.14
N TYR A 63 8.78 25.38 8.37
CA TYR A 63 8.83 24.34 7.34
C TYR A 63 8.87 22.93 7.97
N GLN A 64 9.63 22.72 9.04
CA GLN A 64 9.63 21.44 9.75
C GLN A 64 8.27 21.11 10.39
N LYS A 65 7.54 22.12 10.90
CA LYS A 65 6.16 21.97 11.37
C LYS A 65 5.24 21.54 10.24
N PHE A 66 5.37 22.18 9.07
CA PHE A 66 4.60 21.78 7.89
C PHE A 66 4.83 20.30 7.54
N LEU A 67 6.10 19.86 7.43
CA LEU A 67 6.42 18.46 7.13
C LEU A 67 5.85 17.50 8.19
N ALA A 68 5.96 17.86 9.47
CA ALA A 68 5.43 17.04 10.56
C ALA A 68 3.90 16.96 10.53
N LEU A 69 3.21 18.08 10.27
CA LEU A 69 1.75 18.13 10.14
C LEU A 69 1.25 17.34 8.92
N VAL A 70 1.95 17.45 7.78
CA VAL A 70 1.66 16.65 6.58
C VAL A 70 1.78 15.15 6.90
N LYS A 71 2.87 14.75 7.57
CA LYS A 71 3.09 13.35 7.96
C LYS A 71 2.01 12.83 8.91
N ASP A 72 1.68 13.60 9.93
CA ASP A 72 0.67 13.20 10.91
C ASP A 72 -0.74 13.16 10.31
N PHE A 73 -1.07 14.13 9.44
CA PHE A 73 -2.32 14.12 8.69
C PHE A 73 -2.43 12.88 7.80
N LYS A 74 -1.37 12.55 7.05
CA LYS A 74 -1.31 11.34 6.22
C LYS A 74 -1.46 10.07 7.05
N LYS A 75 -0.92 10.03 8.27
CA LYS A 75 -1.04 8.87 9.17
C LYS A 75 -2.47 8.72 9.72
N GLN A 76 -3.11 9.82 10.09
CA GLN A 76 -4.47 9.82 10.65
C GLN A 76 -5.53 9.56 9.58
N ASN A 77 -5.34 10.12 8.39
CA ASN A 77 -6.24 10.01 7.24
C ASN A 77 -5.74 9.00 6.20
N ALA A 78 -4.83 8.10 6.61
CA ALA A 78 -4.39 7.02 5.76
C ALA A 78 -5.63 6.24 5.28
N PRO A 79 -5.74 5.92 3.98
CA PRO A 79 -6.86 5.15 3.47
C PRO A 79 -6.94 3.83 4.23
N ARG A 80 -8.03 3.67 4.99
CA ARG A 80 -8.32 2.47 5.78
C ARG A 80 -9.53 1.80 5.15
N LEU A 81 -9.44 0.49 4.95
CA LEU A 81 -10.61 -0.30 4.58
C LEU A 81 -11.69 -0.16 5.67
N ASN A 82 -12.94 -0.03 5.24
CA ASN A 82 -14.09 -0.04 6.15
C ASN A 82 -14.14 -1.39 6.90
N SER A 83 -14.77 -1.44 8.08
CA SER A 83 -14.88 -2.66 8.90
C SER A 83 -15.42 -3.87 8.12
N GLN A 84 -16.43 -3.65 7.28
CA GLN A 84 -17.00 -4.69 6.42
C GLN A 84 -16.01 -5.18 5.34
N GLN A 85 -15.17 -4.28 4.80
CA GLN A 85 -14.14 -4.64 3.82
C GLN A 85 -12.96 -5.37 4.47
N LYS A 86 -12.60 -5.00 5.70
CA LYS A 86 -11.59 -5.73 6.49
C LYS A 86 -12.01 -7.17 6.73
N SER A 87 -13.24 -7.39 7.17
CA SER A 87 -13.80 -8.74 7.34
C SER A 87 -13.74 -9.53 6.02
N LYS A 88 -14.17 -8.93 4.89
CA LYS A 88 -14.07 -9.60 3.58
C LYS A 88 -12.64 -9.96 3.17
N VAL A 89 -11.68 -9.08 3.48
CA VAL A 89 -10.26 -9.33 3.21
C VAL A 89 -9.74 -10.46 4.09
N GLU A 90 -10.09 -10.49 5.37
CA GLU A 90 -9.73 -11.54 6.30
C GLU A 90 -10.32 -12.88 5.88
N ASP A 91 -11.62 -12.94 5.59
CA ASP A 91 -12.33 -14.14 5.14
C ASP A 91 -11.72 -14.70 3.84
N TYR A 92 -11.46 -13.82 2.86
CA TYR A 92 -10.84 -14.23 1.61
C TYR A 92 -9.39 -14.69 1.82
N SER A 93 -8.61 -13.99 2.65
CA SER A 93 -7.22 -14.34 2.93
C SER A 93 -7.13 -15.70 3.63
N GLU A 94 -8.01 -15.97 4.59
CA GLU A 94 -8.04 -17.26 5.29
C GLU A 94 -8.51 -18.39 4.38
N ARG A 95 -9.51 -18.15 3.51
CA ARG A 95 -9.92 -19.12 2.48
C ARG A 95 -8.77 -19.46 1.53
N LEU A 96 -8.08 -18.45 1.01
CA LEU A 96 -6.96 -18.63 0.09
C LEU A 96 -5.78 -19.30 0.78
N PHE A 97 -5.51 -18.95 2.04
CA PHE A 97 -4.47 -19.58 2.85
C PHE A 97 -4.73 -21.08 3.02
N LYS A 98 -5.93 -21.48 3.47
CA LYS A 98 -6.30 -22.90 3.63
C LYS A 98 -6.16 -23.67 2.32
N LYS A 99 -6.75 -23.15 1.24
CA LYS A 99 -6.64 -23.73 -0.10
C LYS A 99 -5.18 -23.88 -0.56
N THR A 100 -4.33 -22.89 -0.28
CA THR A 100 -2.90 -22.94 -0.62
C THR A 100 -2.18 -24.01 0.19
N VAL A 101 -2.41 -24.07 1.50
CA VAL A 101 -1.79 -25.09 2.37
C VAL A 101 -2.21 -26.48 1.93
N ASP A 102 -3.50 -26.74 1.71
CA ASP A 102 -4.01 -28.05 1.31
C ASP A 102 -3.39 -28.54 0.00
N VAL A 103 -3.34 -27.67 -1.01
CA VAL A 103 -2.77 -28.02 -2.32
C VAL A 103 -1.27 -28.23 -2.22
N PHE A 104 -0.54 -27.37 -1.52
CA PHE A 104 0.93 -27.47 -1.45
C PHE A 104 1.42 -28.53 -0.44
N ASP A 105 0.63 -28.90 0.56
CA ASP A 105 0.90 -30.07 1.40
C ASP A 105 0.79 -31.36 0.56
N TRP A 106 -0.21 -31.46 -0.33
CA TRP A 106 -0.29 -32.55 -1.32
C TRP A 106 0.89 -32.53 -2.30
N VAL A 107 1.26 -31.37 -2.85
CA VAL A 107 2.44 -31.24 -3.73
C VAL A 107 3.71 -31.68 -3.02
N ASN A 108 3.87 -31.31 -1.74
CA ASN A 108 5.03 -31.72 -0.96
C ASN A 108 5.07 -33.25 -0.75
N TRP A 109 3.93 -33.89 -0.52
CA TRP A 109 3.84 -35.36 -0.46
C TRP A 109 4.25 -36.03 -1.79
N GLU A 110 3.76 -35.53 -2.92
CA GLU A 110 4.13 -36.04 -4.25
C GLU A 110 5.64 -35.92 -4.54
N ILE A 111 6.26 -34.80 -4.11
CA ILE A 111 7.71 -34.59 -4.23
C ILE A 111 8.49 -35.59 -3.37
N GLN A 112 7.98 -35.92 -2.16
CA GLN A 112 8.62 -36.90 -1.29
C GLN A 112 8.61 -38.32 -1.87
N ILE A 113 7.64 -38.65 -2.72
CA ILE A 113 7.55 -39.92 -3.45
C ILE A 113 8.45 -39.93 -4.70
N GLY A 114 9.11 -38.81 -4.98
CA GLY A 114 10.10 -38.68 -6.06
C GLY A 114 9.56 -38.04 -7.34
N LYS A 115 8.38 -37.41 -7.30
CA LYS A 115 7.87 -36.65 -8.46
C LYS A 115 8.53 -35.28 -8.59
N ASP A 116 8.76 -34.87 -9.83
CA ASP A 116 9.25 -33.53 -10.15
C ASP A 116 8.15 -32.47 -9.92
N LEU A 117 8.50 -31.33 -9.32
CA LEU A 117 7.59 -30.21 -9.02
C LEU A 117 6.85 -29.65 -10.25
N TYR A 118 7.39 -29.85 -11.45
CA TYR A 118 6.85 -29.40 -12.71
C TYR A 118 6.20 -30.51 -13.53
N CYS A 119 5.99 -31.69 -12.93
CA CYS A 119 5.31 -32.78 -13.59
C CYS A 119 3.88 -32.40 -14.00
N LYS A 120 3.34 -33.14 -14.98
CA LYS A 120 2.01 -32.89 -15.54
C LYS A 120 0.91 -32.98 -14.49
N GLU A 121 1.03 -33.89 -13.53
CA GLU A 121 0.03 -34.10 -12.46
C GLU A 121 -0.03 -32.92 -11.49
N ILE A 122 1.12 -32.45 -10.98
CA ILE A 122 1.19 -31.27 -10.11
C ILE A 122 0.71 -30.03 -10.86
N SER A 123 1.14 -29.85 -12.11
CA SER A 123 0.72 -28.71 -12.93
C SER A 123 -0.79 -28.72 -13.19
N LYS A 124 -1.37 -29.90 -13.44
CA LYS A 124 -2.82 -30.06 -13.61
C LYS A 124 -3.57 -29.72 -12.32
N ARG A 125 -3.13 -30.26 -11.17
CA ARG A 125 -3.76 -29.97 -9.87
C ARG A 125 -3.74 -28.48 -9.53
N LEU A 126 -2.61 -27.81 -9.75
CA LEU A 126 -2.50 -26.36 -9.55
C LEU A 126 -3.43 -25.57 -10.48
N PHE A 127 -3.59 -26.02 -11.73
CA PHE A 127 -4.51 -25.40 -12.68
C PHE A 127 -5.97 -25.64 -12.30
N ASP A 128 -6.34 -26.86 -11.89
CA ASP A 128 -7.73 -27.18 -11.52
C ASP A 128 -8.17 -26.40 -10.27
N GLU A 129 -7.26 -26.23 -9.31
CA GLU A 129 -7.54 -25.54 -8.04
C GLU A 129 -7.46 -24.02 -8.16
N PHE A 130 -6.48 -23.46 -8.88
CA PHE A 130 -6.28 -22.00 -8.96
C PHE A 130 -6.60 -21.37 -10.32
N GLY A 131 -6.60 -22.15 -11.40
CA GLY A 131 -6.77 -21.67 -12.77
C GLY A 131 -8.11 -20.99 -13.05
N ASN A 132 -9.17 -21.40 -12.34
CA ASN A 132 -10.49 -20.80 -12.46
C ASN A 132 -10.66 -19.50 -11.64
N GLU A 133 -9.71 -19.16 -10.78
CA GLU A 133 -9.73 -17.96 -9.93
C GLU A 133 -8.52 -17.06 -10.23
N PRO A 134 -8.59 -16.17 -11.24
CA PRO A 134 -7.47 -15.29 -11.62
C PRO A 134 -6.94 -14.41 -10.49
N LYS A 135 -7.80 -14.12 -9.50
CA LYS A 135 -7.44 -13.36 -8.30
C LYS A 135 -6.52 -14.17 -7.38
N ASP A 136 -6.81 -15.46 -7.20
CA ASP A 136 -6.00 -16.36 -6.37
C ASP A 136 -4.61 -16.52 -7.00
N LEU A 137 -4.54 -16.76 -8.31
CA LEU A 137 -3.29 -16.84 -9.06
C LEU A 137 -2.46 -15.56 -8.93
N LYS A 138 -3.07 -14.39 -9.11
CA LYS A 138 -2.36 -13.11 -8.98
C LYS A 138 -1.76 -12.93 -7.59
N VAL A 139 -2.49 -13.30 -6.53
CA VAL A 139 -1.96 -13.22 -5.15
C VAL A 139 -0.79 -14.19 -4.96
N LEU A 140 -0.91 -15.43 -5.45
CA LEU A 140 0.15 -16.44 -5.34
C LEU A 140 1.41 -16.08 -6.13
N GLU A 141 1.25 -15.53 -7.34
CA GLU A 141 2.37 -15.04 -8.16
C GLU A 141 3.12 -13.90 -7.48
N MET A 142 2.42 -13.01 -6.77
CA MET A 142 3.02 -11.94 -5.98
C MET A 142 3.79 -12.44 -4.74
N ILE A 143 3.49 -13.64 -4.25
CA ILE A 143 4.19 -14.25 -3.10
C ILE A 143 5.52 -14.84 -3.55
N GLY A 144 5.54 -15.54 -4.68
CA GLY A 144 6.73 -16.18 -5.23
C GLY A 144 6.44 -17.32 -6.20
N LYS A 145 7.51 -17.94 -6.71
CA LYS A 145 7.42 -19.10 -7.62
C LYS A 145 7.04 -20.38 -6.85
N ARG A 146 6.63 -21.44 -7.58
CA ARG A 146 6.23 -22.75 -6.99
C ARG A 146 7.18 -23.29 -5.91
N PRO A 147 8.52 -23.28 -6.07
CA PRO A 147 9.43 -23.78 -5.03
C PRO A 147 9.38 -22.94 -3.75
N GLU A 148 9.17 -21.63 -3.87
CA GLU A 148 9.07 -20.73 -2.72
C GLU A 148 7.77 -20.97 -1.97
N LEU A 149 6.65 -21.21 -2.67
CA LEU A 149 5.38 -21.58 -2.06
C LEU A 149 5.47 -22.92 -1.31
N VAL A 150 6.09 -23.94 -1.92
CA VAL A 150 6.36 -25.22 -1.24
C VAL A 150 7.19 -25.00 0.04
N ARG A 151 8.26 -24.20 -0.04
CA ARG A 151 9.10 -23.87 1.13
C ARG A 151 8.31 -23.16 2.22
N LEU A 152 7.50 -22.17 1.86
CA LEU A 152 6.69 -21.40 2.80
C LEU A 152 5.63 -22.27 3.47
N VAL A 153 4.94 -23.13 2.73
CA VAL A 153 3.96 -24.06 3.29
C VAL A 153 4.63 -25.07 4.22
N ARG A 154 5.83 -25.56 3.87
CA ARG A 154 6.52 -26.57 4.67
C ARG A 154 7.11 -26.03 5.98
N TYR A 155 7.73 -24.85 5.95
CA TYR A 155 8.55 -24.36 7.06
C TYR A 155 8.01 -23.07 7.71
N HIS A 156 7.15 -22.31 7.04
CA HIS A 156 6.79 -20.96 7.44
C HIS A 156 5.30 -20.63 7.16
N LYS A 157 4.38 -21.49 7.59
CA LYS A 157 2.92 -21.34 7.34
C LYS A 157 2.38 -19.97 7.79
N GLU A 158 2.80 -19.46 8.94
CA GLU A 158 2.37 -18.13 9.41
C GLU A 158 2.90 -16.98 8.54
N VAL A 159 4.13 -17.10 8.02
CA VAL A 159 4.68 -16.09 7.09
C VAL A 159 3.89 -16.08 5.78
N LEU A 160 3.43 -17.25 5.32
CA LEU A 160 2.56 -17.34 4.15
C LEU A 160 1.21 -16.65 4.39
N ARG A 161 0.58 -16.91 5.55
CA ARG A 161 -0.68 -16.26 5.95
C ARG A 161 -0.54 -14.74 5.95
N GLU A 162 0.51 -14.22 6.59
CA GLU A 162 0.78 -12.78 6.59
C GLU A 162 1.01 -12.20 5.20
N LYS A 163 1.77 -12.89 4.35
CA LYS A 163 2.04 -12.44 2.98
C LYS A 163 0.74 -12.37 2.16
N ILE A 164 -0.11 -13.41 2.24
CA ILE A 164 -1.43 -13.42 1.59
C ILE A 164 -2.24 -12.23 2.08
N GLN A 165 -2.39 -12.06 3.40
CA GLN A 165 -3.20 -10.99 3.97
C GLN A 165 -2.70 -9.60 3.55
N LYS A 166 -1.37 -9.37 3.56
CA LYS A 166 -0.76 -8.11 3.12
C LYS A 166 -1.03 -7.83 1.64
N ILE A 167 -0.92 -8.83 0.77
CA ILE A 167 -1.16 -8.68 -0.68
C ILE A 167 -2.63 -8.41 -0.96
N VAL A 168 -3.54 -9.18 -0.35
CA VAL A 168 -4.99 -9.00 -0.51
C VAL A 168 -5.41 -7.63 0.00
N PHE A 169 -4.90 -7.22 1.17
CA PHE A 169 -5.14 -5.89 1.73
C PHE A 169 -4.66 -4.78 0.77
N LYS A 170 -3.45 -4.92 0.21
CA LYS A 170 -2.90 -3.98 -0.77
C LYS A 170 -3.76 -3.90 -2.04
N LEU A 171 -4.11 -5.05 -2.64
CA LEU A 171 -4.94 -5.10 -3.85
C LEU A 171 -6.34 -4.53 -3.62
N THR A 172 -6.90 -4.73 -2.42
CA THR A 172 -8.21 -4.18 -2.05
C THR A 172 -8.12 -2.67 -1.86
N LEU A 173 -7.05 -2.17 -1.21
CA LEU A 173 -6.79 -0.74 -1.11
C LEU A 173 -6.58 -0.09 -2.47
N GLU A 174 -5.82 -0.70 -3.37
CA GLU A 174 -5.60 -0.19 -4.73
C GLU A 174 -6.88 -0.15 -5.56
N LYS A 175 -7.82 -1.07 -5.32
CA LYS A 175 -9.12 -1.08 -5.99
C LYS A 175 -10.05 0.02 -5.49
N GLU A 176 -10.06 0.28 -4.19
CA GLU A 176 -10.88 1.31 -3.56
C GLU A 176 -10.29 2.71 -3.75
N TYR A 177 -8.97 2.80 -3.82
CA TYR A 177 -8.21 4.03 -4.00
C TYR A 177 -7.21 3.89 -5.16
N PRO A 178 -7.67 3.81 -6.43
CA PRO A 178 -6.80 3.68 -7.61
C PRO A 178 -5.77 4.81 -7.75
N GLN A 179 -5.99 5.94 -7.10
CA GLN A 179 -5.08 7.07 -6.98
C GLN A 179 -3.80 6.76 -6.17
N LEU A 180 -3.79 5.74 -5.31
CA LEU A 180 -2.57 5.28 -4.61
C LEU A 180 -1.60 4.52 -5.53
N THR A 181 -2.10 4.02 -6.66
CA THR A 181 -1.31 3.32 -7.69
C THR A 181 -0.57 4.27 -8.62
N HIS A 182 -0.87 5.58 -8.59
CA HIS A 182 -0.06 6.59 -9.26
C HIS A 182 1.25 6.80 -8.49
N LYS A 183 2.18 5.85 -8.64
CA LYS A 183 3.59 6.24 -8.74
C LYS A 183 3.68 7.19 -9.92
N SER A 184 4.26 8.37 -9.69
CA SER A 184 4.50 9.35 -10.75
C SER A 184 5.14 8.64 -11.94
N LYS A 185 4.67 8.95 -13.16
CA LYS A 185 5.29 8.45 -14.39
C LYS A 185 6.79 8.79 -14.47
N GLU A 186 7.29 9.68 -13.62
CA GLU A 186 8.69 10.11 -13.52
C GLU A 186 9.61 9.05 -12.87
N GLN A 187 9.13 8.22 -11.93
CA GLN A 187 9.97 7.14 -11.37
C GLN A 187 10.25 6.01 -12.38
N LEU A 188 9.31 5.74 -13.29
CA LEU A 188 9.49 4.76 -14.37
C LEU A 188 10.44 5.22 -15.48
N VAL A 189 10.68 6.53 -15.59
CA VAL A 189 11.63 7.09 -16.56
C VAL A 189 13.06 7.04 -16.00
N LEU A 190 13.25 7.30 -14.70
CA LEU A 190 14.55 7.19 -14.03
C LEU A 190 15.07 5.74 -13.97
N GLU A 191 14.20 4.74 -13.77
CA GLU A 191 14.62 3.32 -13.84
C GLU A 191 14.91 2.84 -15.27
N ARG A 192 14.39 3.52 -16.30
CA ARG A 192 14.69 3.20 -17.72
C ARG A 192 15.88 3.96 -18.30
N LEU A 193 16.31 5.04 -17.64
CA LEU A 193 17.49 5.81 -18.01
C LEU A 193 18.74 5.43 -17.20
N GLY A 194 18.59 4.53 -16.22
CA GLY A 194 19.67 4.02 -15.37
C GLY A 194 20.09 2.57 -15.63
N ALA A 195 19.83 2.05 -16.84
CA ALA A 195 20.27 0.73 -17.30
C ALA A 195 21.07 0.86 -18.60
#